data_AF-A0A1V5A031-F1
#
_entry.id   AF-A0A1V5A031-F1
#
_cell.length_a   1.000
_cell.length_b   1.000
_cell.length_c   1.000
_cell.angle_alpha   90.00
_cell.angle_beta   90.00
_cell.angle_gamma   90.00
#
_symmetry.space_group_name_H-M   'P 1'
#
loop_
_entity.id
_entity.type
_entity.pdbx_description
1 polymer ?
#
loop_
_entity_poly.entity_id
_entity_poly.type
_entity_poly.pdbx_seq_one_letter_code
_entity_poly.pdbx_strand_id
1 'polypeptide(L)'
;MYDPETYLPLSEPLVNIRCTLRKARDEGILTHDDAGALLSIARSLYFPDRTYPQICRVAQHSIPPAILDSFLEFTRHHAVDQKREDALAALRRTKEIADELERA
;
A
#
# COMPACT_ATOMS: atom_id res chain seq x y z
N MET A 1 5.70 -5.98 10.63
CA MET A 1 6.06 -7.28 11.23
C MET A 1 6.00 -8.31 10.11
N TYR A 2 6.77 -9.40 10.16
CA TYR A 2 6.78 -10.41 9.10
C TYR A 2 6.35 -11.76 9.67
N ASP A 3 5.65 -12.54 8.85
CA ASP A 3 5.36 -13.92 9.16
C ASP A 3 6.67 -14.74 9.16
N PRO A 4 6.96 -15.54 10.20
CA PRO A 4 8.25 -16.20 10.34
C PRO A 4 8.46 -17.38 9.38
N GLU A 5 7.39 -17.93 8.79
CA GLU A 5 7.49 -19.06 7.86
C GLU A 5 7.50 -18.60 6.40
N THR A 6 6.69 -17.60 6.07
CA THR A 6 6.50 -17.11 4.70
C THR A 6 7.27 -15.83 4.40
N TYR A 7 7.80 -15.15 5.43
CA TYR A 7 8.46 -13.84 5.35
C TYR A 7 7.59 -12.74 4.73
N LEU A 8 6.28 -12.94 4.66
CA LEU A 8 5.35 -11.95 4.13
C LEU A 8 5.09 -10.85 5.17
N PRO A 9 4.96 -9.59 4.74
CA PRO A 9 4.61 -8.50 5.64
C PRO A 9 3.20 -8.71 6.21
N LEU A 10 3.08 -8.71 7.53
CA LEU A 10 1.80 -8.80 8.25
C LEU A 10 1.05 -7.46 8.28
N SER A 11 1.67 -6.39 7.80
CA SER A 11 1.17 -5.02 7.82
C SER A 11 1.65 -4.26 6.59
N GLU A 12 0.78 -3.40 6.06
CA GLU A 12 1.06 -2.55 4.92
C GLU A 12 1.88 -1.31 5.31
N PRO A 13 3.00 -1.02 4.61
CA PRO A 13 3.68 0.27 4.73
C PRO A 13 2.74 1.42 4.37
N LEU A 14 2.82 2.54 5.10
CA LEU A 14 1.96 3.70 4.84
C LEU A 14 2.13 4.27 3.42
N VAL A 15 3.32 4.12 2.83
CA VAL A 15 3.58 4.50 1.44
C VAL A 15 2.79 3.62 0.46
N ASN A 16 2.74 2.31 0.68
CA ASN A 16 1.95 1.39 -0.14
C ASN A 16 0.46 1.71 -0.01
N ILE A 17 -0.03 1.95 1.21
CA ILE A 17 -1.43 2.37 1.45
C ILE A 17 -1.75 3.66 0.68
N ARG A 18 -0.88 4.68 0.74
CA ARG A 18 -1.07 5.94 -0.01
C ARG A 18 -1.14 5.70 -1.52
N CYS A 19 -0.22 4.88 -2.06
CA CYS A 19 -0.20 4.58 -3.49
C CYS A 19 -1.45 3.81 -3.92
N THR A 20 -1.86 2.80 -3.15
CA THR A 20 -3.06 1.99 -3.41
C THR A 20 -4.33 2.83 -3.35
N LEU A 21 -4.48 3.71 -2.34
CA LEU A 21 -5.64 4.60 -2.22
C LEU A 21 -5.71 5.60 -3.40
N ARG A 22 -4.57 6.15 -3.81
CA ARG A 22 -4.50 7.01 -4.99
C ARG A 22 -4.92 6.26 -6.24
N LYS A 23 -4.40 5.05 -6.45
CA LYS A 23 -4.75 4.22 -7.62
C LYS A 23 -6.24 3.86 -7.65
N ALA A 24 -6.80 3.44 -6.51
CA ALA A 24 -8.23 3.14 -6.40
C ALA A 24 -9.11 4.36 -6.71
N ARG A 25 -8.67 5.57 -6.31
CA ARG A 25 -9.35 6.81 -6.67
C ARG A 25 -9.24 7.11 -8.16
N ASP A 26 -8.05 6.97 -8.73
CA ASP A 26 -7.81 7.24 -10.15
C ASP A 26 -8.58 6.26 -11.06
N GLU A 27 -8.88 5.04 -10.57
CA GLU A 27 -9.75 4.04 -11.21
C GLU A 27 -11.25 4.20 -10.85
N GLY A 28 -11.62 5.22 -10.06
CA GLY A 28 -13.01 5.55 -9.74
C GLY A 28 -13.68 4.67 -8.67
N ILE A 29 -12.91 3.82 -7.97
CA ILE A 29 -13.41 2.94 -6.91
C ILE A 29 -13.65 3.73 -5.62
N LEU A 30 -12.81 4.73 -5.35
CA LEU A 30 -12.91 5.61 -4.20
C LEU A 30 -13.12 7.05 -4.64
N THR A 31 -13.94 7.80 -3.90
CA THR A 31 -13.93 9.26 -4.01
C THR A 31 -12.71 9.85 -3.30
N HIS A 32 -12.51 11.16 -3.46
CA HIS A 32 -11.46 11.87 -2.72
C HIS A 32 -11.67 11.78 -1.20
N ASP A 33 -12.93 11.88 -0.75
CA ASP A 33 -13.29 11.86 0.67
C ASP A 33 -13.11 10.47 1.27
N ASP A 34 -13.52 9.41 0.54
CA ASP A 34 -13.31 8.03 0.98
C ASP A 34 -11.81 7.72 1.14
N ALA A 35 -11.00 8.09 0.14
CA ALA A 35 -9.56 7.89 0.19
C ALA A 35 -8.90 8.69 1.35
N GLY A 36 -9.38 9.90 1.60
CA GLY A 36 -8.94 10.72 2.73
C GLY A 36 -9.26 10.09 4.08
N ALA A 37 -10.50 9.60 4.26
CA ALA A 37 -10.94 8.94 5.48
C ALA A 37 -10.14 7.65 5.75
N LEU A 38 -9.98 6.79 4.74
CA LEU A 38 -9.19 5.56 4.85
C LEU A 38 -7.73 5.85 5.19
N LEU A 39 -7.13 6.88 4.59
CA LEU A 39 -5.75 7.28 4.90
C LEU A 39 -5.61 7.80 6.33
N SER A 40 -6.59 8.58 6.82
CA SER A 40 -6.59 9.07 8.20
C SER A 40 -6.62 7.92 9.20
N ILE A 41 -7.52 6.96 8.98
CA ILE A 41 -7.62 5.73 9.79
C ILE A 41 -6.29 4.97 9.75
N ALA A 42 -5.74 4.74 8.57
CA ALA A 42 -4.45 4.05 8.40
C ALA A 42 -3.30 4.74 9.16
N ARG A 43 -3.32 6.07 9.31
CA ARG A 43 -2.32 6.81 10.10
C ARG A 43 -2.52 6.66 11.60
N SER A 44 -3.75 6.51 12.06
CA SER A 44 -4.08 6.34 13.48
C SER A 44 -3.84 4.93 14.01
N LEU A 45 -3.81 3.92 13.14
CA LEU A 45 -3.58 2.54 13.53
C LEU A 45 -2.12 2.31 13.92
N TYR A 46 -1.93 1.49 14.97
CA TYR A 46 -0.62 0.97 15.33
C TYR A 46 -0.04 0.16 14.17
N PHE A 47 1.27 0.21 13.96
CA PHE A 47 1.89 -0.29 12.72
C PHE A 47 1.52 -1.72 12.33
N PRO A 48 1.57 -2.71 13.23
CA PRO A 48 1.17 -4.08 12.94
C PRO A 48 -0.29 -4.24 12.51
N ASP A 49 -1.17 -3.33 12.93
CA ASP A 49 -2.60 -3.40 12.63
C ASP A 49 -2.96 -2.73 11.30
N ARG A 50 -1.99 -2.10 10.61
CA ARG A 50 -2.21 -1.43 9.32
C ARG A 50 -2.39 -2.45 8.20
N THR A 51 -3.58 -3.00 8.08
CA THR A 51 -3.99 -3.89 6.99
C THR A 51 -5.26 -3.33 6.34
N TYR A 52 -5.45 -3.53 5.03
CA TYR A 52 -6.66 -3.06 4.36
C TYR A 52 -7.96 -3.57 5.02
N PRO A 53 -8.07 -4.85 5.45
CA PRO A 53 -9.23 -5.33 6.18
C PRO A 53 -9.47 -4.59 7.51
N GLN A 54 -8.41 -4.29 8.28
CA GLN A 54 -8.56 -3.56 9.54
C GLN A 54 -8.96 -2.11 9.29
N ILE A 55 -8.36 -1.45 8.30
CA ILE A 55 -8.70 -0.08 7.92
C ILE A 55 -10.17 0.01 7.51
N CYS A 56 -10.65 -0.90 6.66
CA CYS A 56 -12.05 -0.93 6.21
C CYS A 56 -13.00 -1.23 7.37
N ARG A 57 -12.64 -2.14 8.29
CA ARG A 57 -13.43 -2.44 9.48
C ARG A 57 -13.65 -1.20 10.35
N VAL A 58 -12.63 -0.38 10.54
CA VAL A 58 -12.76 0.88 11.30
C VAL A 58 -13.58 1.92 10.51
N ALA A 59 -13.47 1.92 9.18
CA ALA A 59 -14.19 2.85 8.30
C ALA A 59 -15.68 2.55 8.12
N GLN A 60 -16.17 1.37 8.56
CA GLN A 60 -17.55 0.90 8.34
C GLN A 60 -18.65 1.86 8.83
N HIS A 61 -18.32 2.75 9.77
CA HIS A 61 -19.26 3.74 10.31
C HIS A 61 -19.30 5.05 9.52
N SER A 62 -18.37 5.26 8.59
CA SER A 62 -18.21 6.51 7.83
C SER A 62 -18.27 6.31 6.32
N ILE A 63 -18.03 5.08 5.83
CA ILE A 63 -18.03 4.75 4.41
C ILE A 63 -19.03 3.61 4.17
N PRO A 64 -19.87 3.68 3.12
CA PRO A 64 -20.81 2.62 2.77
C PRO A 64 -20.13 1.25 2.55
N PRO A 65 -20.74 0.15 3.02
CA PRO A 65 -20.17 -1.19 2.89
C PRO A 65 -19.81 -1.58 1.45
N ALA A 66 -20.65 -1.23 0.46
CA ALA A 66 -20.40 -1.54 -0.95
C ALA A 66 -19.08 -0.92 -1.48
N ILE A 67 -18.70 0.27 -1.01
CA ILE A 67 -17.45 0.93 -1.39
C ILE A 67 -16.28 0.22 -0.72
N LEU A 68 -16.41 -0.13 0.56
CA LEU A 68 -15.38 -0.85 1.31
C LEU A 68 -15.12 -2.24 0.71
N ASP A 69 -16.17 -2.97 0.32
CA ASP A 69 -16.06 -4.27 -0.32
C ASP A 69 -15.37 -4.16 -1.68
N SER A 70 -15.76 -3.17 -2.50
CA SER A 70 -15.12 -2.90 -3.80
C SER A 70 -13.64 -2.56 -3.64
N PHE A 71 -13.29 -1.75 -2.63
CA PHE A 71 -11.90 -1.42 -2.34
C PHE A 71 -11.10 -2.64 -1.84
N LEU A 72 -11.68 -3.48 -0.97
CA LEU A 72 -11.04 -4.70 -0.52
C LEU A 72 -10.80 -5.68 -1.67
N GLU A 73 -11.74 -5.82 -2.59
CA GLU A 73 -11.56 -6.61 -3.81
C GLU A 73 -10.42 -6.04 -4.67
N PHE A 74 -10.40 -4.73 -4.89
CA PHE A 74 -9.32 -4.05 -5.61
C PHE A 74 -7.95 -4.31 -5.00
N THR A 75 -7.81 -4.24 -3.67
CA THR A 75 -6.52 -4.43 -3.00
C THR A 75 -5.93 -5.84 -3.22
N ARG A 76 -6.76 -6.86 -3.48
CA ARG A 76 -6.27 -8.24 -3.76
C ARG A 76 -5.51 -8.34 -5.08
N HIS A 77 -5.85 -7.48 -6.05
CA HIS A 77 -5.29 -7.55 -7.40
C HIS A 77 -4.37 -6.38 -7.74
N HIS A 78 -4.47 -5.28 -7.00
CA HIS A 78 -3.87 -4.00 -7.36
C HIS A 78 -3.17 -3.26 -6.21
N ALA A 79 -2.95 -3.91 -5.06
CA ALA A 79 -2.11 -3.34 -4.00
C ALA A 79 -0.73 -2.97 -4.58
N VAL A 80 -0.35 -1.70 -4.42
CA VAL A 80 0.90 -1.18 -4.98
C VAL A 80 2.03 -1.40 -3.98
N ASP A 81 2.99 -2.25 -4.35
CA ASP A 81 4.22 -2.44 -3.58
C ASP A 81 5.31 -1.45 -4.01
N GLN A 82 5.04 -0.15 -3.80
CA GLN A 82 5.95 0.93 -4.18
C GLN A 82 7.33 0.75 -3.53
N LYS A 83 7.37 0.28 -2.29
CA LYS A 83 8.63 0.06 -1.58
C LYS A 83 9.52 -0.96 -2.29
N ARG A 84 8.93 -2.03 -2.84
CA ARG A 84 9.67 -3.02 -3.63
C ARG A 84 10.17 -2.42 -4.95
N GLU A 85 9.34 -1.64 -5.64
CA GLU A 85 9.74 -0.99 -6.89
C GLU A 85 10.91 -0.03 -6.67
N ASP A 86 10.86 0.80 -5.63
CA ASP A 86 11.93 1.74 -5.28
C ASP A 86 13.22 0.99 -4.91
N ALA A 87 13.12 -0.11 -4.14
CA ALA A 87 14.28 -0.93 -3.79
C ALA A 87 14.91 -1.58 -5.02
N LEU A 88 14.11 -2.08 -5.97
CA LEU A 88 14.60 -2.63 -7.23
C LEU A 88 15.26 -1.56 -8.10
N ALA A 89 14.69 -0.36 -8.15
CA ALA A 89 15.27 0.77 -8.88
C ALA A 89 16.63 1.18 -8.29
N ALA A 90 16.74 1.25 -6.96
CA ALA A 90 17.99 1.53 -6.27
C ALA A 90 19.07 0.47 -6.58
N LEU A 91 18.71 -0.83 -6.54
CA LEU A 91 19.65 -1.92 -6.87
C LEU A 91 20.13 -1.85 -8.32
N ARG A 92 19.24 -1.55 -9.27
CA ARG A 92 19.62 -1.36 -10.69
C ARG A 92 20.61 -0.21 -10.84
N ARG A 93 20.34 0.94 -10.19
CA ARG A 93 21.23 2.10 -10.26
C ARG A 93 22.60 1.82 -9.66
N THR A 94 22.67 1.12 -8.53
CA THR A 94 23.96 0.71 -7.94
C THR A 94 24.75 -0.17 -8.89
N LYS A 95 24.09 -1.10 -9.59
CA LYS A 95 24.75 -1.94 -10.60
C LYS A 95 25.30 -1.11 -11.75
N GLU A 96 24.51 -0.18 -12.30
CA GLU A 96 24.97 0.71 -13.38
C GLU A 96 26.21 1.51 -12.97
N ILE A 97 26.23 2.06 -11.75
CA ILE A 97 27.38 2.80 -11.22
C ILE A 97 28.61 1.89 -11.09
N ALA A 98 28.44 0.65 -10.61
CA ALA A 98 29.54 -0.30 -10.54
C ALA A 98 30.11 -0.63 -11.93
N ASP A 99 29.24 -0.89 -12.91
CA ASP A 99 29.63 -1.16 -14.29
C ASP A 99 30.29 0.08 -14.95
N GLU A 100 29.88 1.30 -14.60
CA GLU A 100 30.51 2.57 -15.03
C GLU A 100 31.93 2.72 -14.45
N LEU A 101 32.13 2.37 -13.18
CA LEU A 101 33.43 2.43 -12.50
C LEU A 101 34.43 1.38 -12.98
N GLU A 102 33.99 0.17 -13.33
CA GLU A 102 34.85 -0.87 -13.89
C GLU A 102 35.30 -0.59 -15.34
N ARG A 103 34.58 0.31 -16.04
CA ARG A 103 34.89 0.72 -17.42
C ARG A 103 35.73 2.01 -17.50
N ALA A 104 35.96 2.68 -16.39
CA ALA A 104 36.76 3.90 -16.27
C ALA A 104 38.20 3.60 -15.86
#